data_AF-P68640-F1
#
_entry.id   AF-P68640-F1
#
_cell.length_a   1.000
_cell.length_b   1.000
_cell.length_c   1.000
_cell.angle_alpha   90.00
_cell.angle_beta   90.00
_cell.angle_gamma   90.00
#
_symmetry.space_group_name_H-M   'P 1'
#
loop_
_entity.id
_entity.type
_entity.pdbx_description
1 polymer ?
#
loop_
_entity_poly.entity_id
_entity_poly.type
_entity_poly.pdbx_seq_one_letter_code
_entity_poly.pdbx_strand_id
1 'polypeptide(L)'
;MTTLHNLSYGNTPLHNERPEIASSQIVNQTLGQFRGESVQIVSGTLQSIADMAEEVTFVFSERKELSLDKRKLSDSQARVSDVEEQVNQYLSKVPELEQKQNVSELLSLLSNSPNISLSQLKAYLEGKSEEPSEQFKMLCGLRDALKGRPELAHLSHLVEQALVSMAEEQGETIVLGARITPEAYRESQSGVNPLQPLRDTYRDAVMGYQGIYAIWSDLQKRFPNGDIDSVILFLQKALSADLQSQQSGSGREKLGIVISDLQKLKEFGSVSDQVKGFWQFFSEGKTNGVRPF
;
A
#
# COMPACT_ATOMS: atom_id res chain seq x y z
N MET A 1 37.82 -32.59 -7.33
CA MET A 1 37.94 -33.97 -6.82
C MET A 1 36.54 -34.58 -6.85
N THR A 2 36.44 -35.85 -7.24
CA THR A 2 35.22 -36.63 -7.54
C THR A 2 34.68 -36.46 -8.96
N THR A 3 35.13 -37.36 -9.84
CA THR A 3 34.69 -37.58 -11.21
C THR A 3 33.87 -38.86 -11.24
N LEU A 4 32.64 -38.83 -11.76
CA LEU A 4 31.83 -40.03 -12.02
C LEU A 4 31.87 -40.33 -13.53
N HIS A 5 32.55 -41.44 -13.86
CA HIS A 5 32.49 -42.10 -15.16
C HIS A 5 31.16 -42.83 -15.32
N ASN A 6 30.51 -42.71 -16.48
CA ASN A 6 29.65 -43.77 -16.98
C ASN A 6 29.99 -44.08 -18.44
N LEU A 7 30.10 -45.37 -18.72
CA LEU A 7 30.75 -46.00 -19.86
C LEU A 7 29.78 -46.26 -21.03
N SER A 8 30.37 -46.26 -22.24
CA SER A 8 30.08 -47.12 -23.42
C SER A 8 28.71 -46.94 -24.09
N TYR A 9 28.58 -46.74 -25.40
CA TYR A 9 29.21 -47.47 -26.51
C TYR A 9 29.44 -46.57 -27.73
N GLY A 10 30.62 -46.66 -28.32
CA GLY A 10 30.89 -46.20 -29.68
C GLY A 10 30.43 -47.24 -30.72
N ASN A 11 30.10 -46.82 -31.94
CA ASN A 11 31.00 -46.91 -33.09
C ASN A 11 30.29 -46.61 -34.42
N THR A 12 30.96 -45.74 -35.19
CA THR A 12 31.09 -45.65 -36.66
C THR A 12 29.90 -45.27 -37.56
N PRO A 13 30.09 -44.27 -38.45
CA PRO A 13 29.16 -43.93 -39.52
C PRO A 13 29.42 -44.81 -40.75
N LEU A 14 28.36 -45.31 -41.39
CA LEU A 14 28.44 -45.96 -42.70
C LEU A 14 27.43 -45.34 -43.65
N HIS A 15 28.01 -44.70 -44.67
CA HIS A 15 27.42 -44.34 -45.95
C HIS A 15 26.68 -45.55 -46.54
N ASN A 16 25.42 -45.38 -46.92
CA ASN A 16 24.80 -46.26 -47.89
C ASN A 16 23.83 -45.50 -48.78
N GLU A 17 23.87 -45.88 -50.06
CA GLU A 17 23.34 -45.18 -51.22
C GLU A 17 21.81 -45.27 -51.34
N ARG A 18 21.26 -44.34 -52.12
CA ARG A 18 19.86 -44.20 -52.58
C ARG A 18 19.32 -45.52 -53.16
N PRO A 19 17.98 -45.73 -53.19
CA PRO A 19 17.24 -45.24 -54.35
C PRO A 19 15.81 -44.73 -54.06
N GLU A 20 15.34 -43.88 -54.97
CA GLU A 20 13.93 -43.51 -55.13
C GLU A 20 13.03 -44.76 -55.15
N ILE A 21 12.02 -44.77 -54.28
CA ILE A 21 10.83 -45.61 -54.44
C ILE A 21 9.62 -44.68 -54.42
N ALA A 22 9.11 -44.40 -55.61
CA ALA A 22 7.73 -44.04 -55.80
C ALA A 22 6.86 -45.21 -55.31
N SER A 23 6.04 -44.97 -54.30
CA SER A 23 4.98 -45.91 -53.90
C SER A 23 3.82 -45.10 -53.35
N SER A 24 2.81 -44.97 -54.20
CA SER A 24 1.48 -44.47 -53.94
C SER A 24 0.88 -45.12 -52.69
N GLN A 25 0.82 -44.39 -51.58
CA GLN A 25 -0.06 -44.73 -50.47
C GLN A 25 -1.35 -43.93 -50.59
N ILE A 26 -2.39 -44.63 -50.99
CA ILE A 26 -3.79 -44.23 -50.90
C ILE A 26 -4.06 -43.94 -49.42
N VAL A 27 -4.21 -42.65 -49.08
CA VAL A 27 -4.70 -42.22 -47.78
C VAL A 27 -6.17 -42.59 -47.71
N ASN A 28 -6.50 -43.67 -47.00
CA ASN A 28 -7.87 -43.93 -46.57
C ASN A 28 -8.28 -42.81 -45.62
N GLN A 29 -8.97 -41.80 -46.17
CA GLN A 29 -9.63 -40.75 -45.40
C GLN A 29 -10.59 -41.42 -44.42
N THR A 30 -10.22 -41.47 -43.15
CA THR A 30 -11.08 -42.04 -42.12
C THR A 30 -12.13 -40.99 -41.79
N LEU A 31 -13.27 -41.06 -42.50
CA LEU A 31 -14.45 -40.29 -42.19
C LEU A 31 -15.14 -40.94 -40.99
N GLY A 32 -15.18 -40.23 -39.86
CA GLY A 32 -15.92 -40.61 -38.67
C GLY A 32 -17.10 -39.68 -38.44
N GLN A 33 -17.91 -39.97 -37.41
CA GLN A 33 -18.93 -39.06 -36.92
C GLN A 33 -18.78 -38.91 -35.40
N PHE A 34 -18.92 -37.68 -34.91
CA PHE A 34 -18.97 -37.36 -33.50
C PHE A 34 -20.22 -36.52 -33.22
N ARG A 35 -21.17 -37.06 -32.45
CA ARG A 35 -22.44 -36.39 -32.07
C ARG A 35 -23.24 -35.82 -33.26
N GLY A 36 -23.21 -36.52 -34.41
CA GLY A 36 -23.90 -36.09 -35.63
C GLY A 36 -23.09 -35.12 -36.51
N GLU A 37 -21.90 -34.70 -36.07
CA GLU A 37 -20.96 -33.93 -36.87
C GLU A 37 -19.97 -34.89 -37.58
N SER A 38 -19.77 -34.72 -38.88
CA SER A 38 -18.78 -35.49 -39.64
C SER A 38 -17.38 -35.03 -39.28
N VAL A 39 -16.53 -35.95 -38.80
CA VAL A 39 -15.14 -35.68 -38.45
C VAL A 39 -14.25 -36.35 -39.49
N GLN A 40 -13.31 -35.60 -40.05
CA GLN A 40 -12.34 -36.12 -41.01
C GLN A 40 -10.92 -35.77 -40.57
N ILE A 41 -10.04 -36.76 -40.63
CA ILE A 41 -8.61 -36.52 -40.43
C ILE A 41 -8.08 -35.82 -41.69
N VAL A 42 -7.63 -34.57 -41.52
CA VAL A 42 -6.87 -33.85 -42.55
C VAL A 42 -5.42 -34.30 -42.45
N SER A 43 -4.89 -34.92 -43.52
CA SER A 43 -3.49 -35.33 -43.61
C SER A 43 -2.70 -34.31 -44.44
N GLY A 44 -1.48 -33.96 -44.02
CA GLY A 44 -0.61 -32.98 -44.67
C GLY A 44 0.38 -32.37 -43.67
N THR A 45 1.18 -31.40 -44.10
CA THR A 45 1.97 -30.56 -43.18
C THR A 45 1.00 -29.70 -42.37
N LEU A 46 0.73 -30.11 -41.13
CA LEU A 46 -0.11 -29.38 -40.18
C LEU A 46 0.79 -28.59 -39.24
N GLN A 47 0.56 -27.29 -39.13
CA GLN A 47 1.11 -26.48 -38.04
C GLN A 47 0.13 -26.54 -36.87
N SER A 48 0.64 -26.64 -35.64
CA SER A 48 -0.21 -26.56 -34.45
C SER A 48 -0.89 -25.18 -34.39
N ILE A 49 -2.17 -25.13 -33.99
CA ILE A 49 -2.88 -23.87 -33.71
C ILE A 49 -2.12 -23.07 -32.63
N ALA A 50 -1.47 -23.77 -31.68
CA ALA A 50 -0.64 -23.14 -30.66
C ALA A 50 0.57 -22.42 -31.28
N ASP A 51 1.28 -23.06 -32.21
CA ASP A 51 2.46 -22.46 -32.84
C ASP A 51 2.07 -21.23 -33.69
N MET A 52 0.91 -21.26 -34.36
CA MET A 52 0.40 -20.10 -35.10
C MET A 52 0.05 -18.94 -34.16
N ALA A 53 -0.53 -19.22 -33.00
CA ALA A 53 -0.82 -18.21 -31.98
C ALA A 53 0.47 -17.68 -31.34
N GLU A 54 1.45 -18.54 -31.11
CA GLU A 54 2.77 -18.17 -30.63
C GLU A 54 3.50 -17.29 -31.64
N GLU A 55 3.50 -17.60 -32.95
CA GLU A 55 4.20 -16.81 -33.98
C GLU A 55 3.71 -15.34 -34.02
N VAL A 56 2.40 -15.11 -33.85
CA VAL A 56 1.86 -13.75 -33.76
C VAL A 56 2.11 -13.08 -32.40
N THR A 57 2.31 -13.87 -31.34
CA THR A 57 2.53 -13.39 -29.96
C THR A 57 4.02 -13.16 -29.66
N PHE A 58 4.92 -13.88 -30.32
CA PHE A 58 6.37 -13.78 -30.16
C PHE A 58 6.90 -12.41 -30.59
N VAL A 59 6.22 -11.74 -31.53
CA VAL A 59 6.50 -10.34 -31.91
C VAL A 59 6.42 -9.39 -30.71
N PHE A 60 5.80 -9.79 -29.59
CA PHE A 60 5.64 -8.99 -28.40
C PHE A 60 6.39 -9.48 -27.15
N SER A 61 7.03 -10.67 -27.17
CA SER A 61 7.28 -11.40 -25.91
C SER A 61 8.68 -11.99 -25.70
N GLU A 62 9.75 -11.45 -26.31
CA GLU A 62 11.10 -11.68 -25.79
C GLU A 62 11.35 -10.82 -24.54
N ARG A 63 10.75 -11.22 -23.40
CA ARG A 63 11.12 -10.70 -22.08
C ARG A 63 11.88 -11.78 -21.34
N LYS A 64 13.17 -11.53 -21.10
CA LYS A 64 13.99 -12.35 -20.22
C LYS A 64 13.29 -12.51 -18.87
N GLU A 65 13.04 -13.74 -18.45
CA GLU A 65 12.43 -14.02 -17.17
C GLU A 65 13.31 -13.52 -16.02
N LEU A 66 12.72 -12.67 -15.16
CA LEU A 66 13.38 -12.18 -13.96
C LEU A 66 13.18 -13.18 -12.82
N SER A 67 14.28 -13.81 -12.39
CA SER A 67 14.33 -14.75 -11.27
C SER A 67 13.80 -14.14 -9.96
N LEU A 68 13.21 -14.98 -9.11
CA LEU A 68 12.57 -14.58 -7.85
C LEU A 68 13.55 -13.93 -6.86
N ASP A 69 14.83 -14.32 -6.86
CA ASP A 69 15.88 -13.73 -6.00
C ASP A 69 16.18 -12.26 -6.33
N LYS A 70 15.77 -11.80 -7.52
CA LYS A 70 15.87 -10.39 -7.94
C LYS A 70 14.61 -9.59 -7.66
N ARG A 71 13.57 -10.22 -7.10
CA ARG A 71 12.30 -9.57 -6.73
C ARG A 71 12.26 -9.32 -5.23
N LYS A 72 11.60 -8.24 -4.80
CA LYS A 72 11.29 -8.05 -3.38
C LYS A 72 10.21 -9.07 -3.01
N LEU A 73 10.52 -9.92 -2.03
CA LEU A 73 9.60 -10.90 -1.47
C LEU A 73 9.28 -10.50 -0.03
N SER A 74 7.99 -10.58 0.34
CA SER A 74 7.51 -10.42 1.70
C SER A 74 6.57 -11.58 1.99
N ASP A 75 6.57 -12.06 3.24
CA ASP A 75 5.47 -12.89 3.72
C ASP A 75 4.30 -11.94 4.01
N SER A 76 3.37 -11.85 3.05
CA SER A 76 2.20 -10.96 3.14
C SER A 76 1.30 -11.33 4.31
N GLN A 77 1.18 -12.62 4.62
CA GLN A 77 0.31 -13.09 5.70
C GLN A 77 0.88 -12.67 7.06
N ALA A 78 2.19 -12.89 7.27
CA ALA A 78 2.86 -12.42 8.48
C ALA A 78 2.76 -10.90 8.61
N ARG A 79 2.97 -10.16 7.51
CA ARG A 79 2.87 -8.70 7.51
C ARG A 79 1.48 -8.18 7.89
N VAL A 80 0.41 -8.79 7.39
CA VAL A 80 -0.97 -8.42 7.76
C VAL A 80 -1.18 -8.64 9.26
N SER A 81 -0.74 -9.78 9.79
CA SER A 81 -0.86 -10.08 11.22
C SER A 81 -0.07 -9.11 12.10
N ASP A 82 1.16 -8.76 11.72
CA ASP A 82 2.01 -7.81 12.47
C ASP A 82 1.42 -6.39 12.51
N VAL A 83 0.86 -5.92 11.38
CA VAL A 83 0.18 -4.62 11.32
C VAL A 83 -1.09 -4.64 12.15
N GLU A 84 -1.88 -5.71 12.04
CA GLU A 84 -3.12 -5.87 12.80
C GLU A 84 -2.90 -5.89 14.32
N GLU A 85 -1.87 -6.60 14.79
CA GLU A 85 -1.53 -6.65 16.22
C GLU A 85 -1.24 -5.25 16.77
N GLN A 86 -0.40 -4.49 16.08
CA GLN A 86 -0.05 -3.12 16.48
C GLN A 86 -1.26 -2.18 16.42
N VAL A 87 -2.05 -2.24 15.34
CA VAL A 87 -3.26 -1.41 15.21
C VAL A 87 -4.23 -1.69 16.35
N ASN A 88 -4.48 -2.97 16.67
CA ASN A 88 -5.38 -3.36 17.75
C ASN A 88 -4.85 -2.90 19.12
N GLN A 89 -3.55 -2.99 19.37
CA GLN A 89 -2.93 -2.53 20.62
C GLN A 89 -3.16 -1.02 20.89
N TYR A 90 -3.14 -0.20 19.85
CA TYR A 90 -3.32 1.25 19.99
C TYR A 90 -4.80 1.65 19.98
N LEU A 91 -5.59 1.12 19.04
CA LEU A 91 -6.99 1.51 18.89
C LEU A 91 -7.90 0.97 20.00
N SER A 92 -7.50 -0.10 20.71
CA SER A 92 -8.23 -0.54 21.91
C SER A 92 -8.25 0.51 23.03
N LYS A 93 -7.40 1.55 22.95
CA LYS A 93 -7.37 2.68 23.90
C LYS A 93 -8.39 3.77 23.56
N VAL A 94 -9.05 3.72 22.41
CA VAL A 94 -10.10 4.66 22.00
C VAL A 94 -11.31 3.91 21.42
N PRO A 95 -12.12 3.25 22.27
CA PRO A 95 -13.29 2.49 21.83
C PRO A 95 -14.31 3.32 21.05
N GLU A 96 -14.35 4.64 21.25
CA GLU A 96 -15.25 5.57 20.58
C GLU A 96 -15.00 5.62 19.06
N LEU A 97 -13.77 5.31 18.62
CA LEU A 97 -13.40 5.24 17.21
C LEU A 97 -13.50 3.81 16.66
N GLU A 98 -13.90 2.81 17.47
CA GLU A 98 -14.14 1.46 16.98
C GLU A 98 -15.43 1.41 16.13
N GLN A 99 -15.21 1.24 14.84
CA GLN A 99 -16.20 1.44 13.77
C GLN A 99 -17.24 0.32 13.61
N LYS A 100 -17.77 -0.22 14.71
CA LYS A 100 -18.72 -1.34 14.68
C LYS A 100 -19.93 -1.06 13.79
N GLN A 101 -20.43 0.17 13.77
CA GLN A 101 -21.53 0.57 12.89
C GLN A 101 -21.12 0.54 11.41
N ASN A 102 -19.94 1.07 11.06
CA ASN A 102 -19.45 1.08 9.67
C ASN A 102 -19.25 -0.33 9.11
N VAL A 103 -18.81 -1.30 9.94
CA VAL A 103 -18.66 -2.70 9.50
C VAL A 103 -20.01 -3.30 9.12
N SER A 104 -21.07 -3.03 9.90
CA SER A 104 -22.41 -3.55 9.60
C SER A 104 -23.03 -2.94 8.34
N GLU A 105 -22.82 -1.64 8.11
CA GLU A 105 -23.24 -0.95 6.89
C GLU A 105 -22.49 -1.47 5.66
N LEU A 106 -21.16 -1.62 5.79
CA LEU A 106 -20.30 -2.15 4.73
C LEU A 106 -20.71 -3.59 4.37
N LEU A 107 -20.95 -4.45 5.36
CA LEU A 107 -21.41 -5.81 5.13
C LEU A 107 -22.75 -5.85 4.39
N SER A 108 -23.67 -4.95 4.73
CA SER A 108 -24.98 -4.84 4.06
C SER A 108 -24.84 -4.38 2.61
N LEU A 109 -23.97 -3.39 2.35
CA LEU A 109 -23.67 -2.91 1.00
C LEU A 109 -23.08 -4.02 0.13
N LEU A 110 -22.09 -4.75 0.67
CA LEU A 110 -21.41 -5.83 -0.03
C LEU A 110 -22.36 -7.00 -0.32
N SER A 111 -23.26 -7.32 0.61
CA SER A 111 -24.28 -8.37 0.40
C SER A 111 -25.24 -8.05 -0.75
N ASN A 112 -25.50 -6.75 -0.99
CA ASN A 112 -26.38 -6.29 -2.08
C ASN A 112 -25.66 -6.13 -3.43
N SER A 113 -24.33 -6.22 -3.46
CA SER A 113 -23.51 -5.93 -4.66
C SER A 113 -22.59 -7.12 -4.97
N PRO A 114 -23.08 -8.16 -5.67
CA PRO A 114 -22.36 -9.44 -5.81
C PRO A 114 -21.07 -9.37 -6.63
N ASN A 115 -20.85 -8.31 -7.41
CA ASN A 115 -19.70 -8.14 -8.30
C ASN A 115 -18.88 -6.90 -7.95
N ILE A 116 -18.49 -6.76 -6.68
CA ILE A 116 -17.61 -5.66 -6.26
C ILE A 116 -16.14 -5.99 -6.56
N SER A 117 -15.44 -5.03 -7.16
CA SER A 117 -14.00 -5.10 -7.43
C SER A 117 -13.17 -4.56 -6.26
N LEU A 118 -11.88 -4.89 -6.24
CA LEU A 118 -10.94 -4.41 -5.21
C LEU A 118 -10.89 -2.87 -5.19
N SER A 119 -10.89 -2.24 -6.37
CA SER A 119 -10.89 -0.78 -6.49
C SER A 119 -12.17 -0.15 -5.94
N GLN A 120 -13.34 -0.78 -6.13
CA GLN A 120 -14.59 -0.30 -5.54
C GLN A 120 -14.61 -0.45 -4.02
N LEU A 121 -14.07 -1.57 -3.49
CA LEU A 121 -13.92 -1.75 -2.05
C LEU A 121 -13.00 -0.69 -1.44
N LYS A 122 -11.83 -0.43 -2.06
CA LYS A 122 -10.89 0.62 -1.63
C LYS A 122 -11.53 2.00 -1.67
N ALA A 123 -12.21 2.37 -2.77
CA ALA A 123 -12.89 3.66 -2.89
C ALA A 123 -13.99 3.84 -1.85
N TYR A 124 -14.71 2.77 -1.49
CA TYR A 124 -15.70 2.84 -0.42
C TYR A 124 -15.05 3.09 0.95
N LEU A 125 -13.94 2.42 1.25
CA LEU A 125 -13.20 2.61 2.51
C LEU A 125 -12.66 4.04 2.61
N GLU A 126 -12.09 4.57 1.53
CA GLU A 126 -11.63 5.96 1.44
C GLU A 126 -12.77 6.97 1.63
N GLY A 127 -13.97 6.67 1.09
CA GLY A 127 -15.15 7.49 1.31
C GLY A 127 -15.70 7.45 2.74
N LYS A 128 -15.37 6.42 3.51
CA LYS A 128 -15.79 6.27 4.92
C LYS A 128 -14.80 6.90 5.90
N SER A 129 -13.51 6.85 5.59
CA SER A 129 -12.48 7.51 6.38
C SER A 129 -11.27 7.81 5.51
N GLU A 130 -10.71 9.00 5.68
CA GLU A 130 -9.43 9.38 5.07
C GLU A 130 -8.24 8.70 5.77
N GLU A 131 -8.42 8.13 6.97
CA GLU A 131 -7.33 7.57 7.77
C GLU A 131 -7.06 6.09 7.41
N PRO A 132 -5.85 5.75 6.94
CA PRO A 132 -5.50 4.37 6.57
C PRO A 132 -5.63 3.38 7.72
N SER A 133 -5.33 3.77 8.97
CA SER A 133 -5.50 2.86 10.11
C SER A 133 -6.96 2.49 10.39
N GLU A 134 -7.88 3.42 10.11
CA GLU A 134 -9.31 3.21 10.24
C GLU A 134 -9.85 2.31 9.12
N GLN A 135 -9.41 2.54 7.88
CA GLN A 135 -9.73 1.68 6.74
C GLN A 135 -9.25 0.23 6.96
N PHE A 136 -8.03 0.06 7.46
CA PHE A 136 -7.48 -1.25 7.78
C PHE A 136 -8.28 -1.94 8.90
N LYS A 137 -8.66 -1.18 9.95
CA LYS A 137 -9.49 -1.69 11.04
C LYS A 137 -10.89 -2.10 10.57
N MET A 138 -11.51 -1.35 9.64
CA MET A 138 -12.77 -1.73 9.01
C MET A 138 -12.65 -3.06 8.26
N LEU A 139 -11.57 -3.26 7.49
CA LEU A 139 -11.32 -4.51 6.78
C LEU A 139 -11.13 -5.70 7.73
N CYS A 140 -10.41 -5.52 8.84
CA CYS A 140 -10.26 -6.57 9.85
C CYS A 140 -11.62 -6.95 10.44
N GLY A 141 -12.44 -5.95 10.80
CA GLY A 141 -13.80 -6.18 11.30
C GLY A 141 -14.71 -6.86 10.27
N LEU A 142 -14.60 -6.48 8.99
CA LEU A 142 -15.34 -7.10 7.91
C LEU A 142 -14.92 -8.56 7.67
N ARG A 143 -13.61 -8.85 7.68
CA ARG A 143 -13.06 -10.21 7.61
C ARG A 143 -13.67 -11.09 8.70
N ASP A 144 -13.71 -10.58 9.94
CA ASP A 144 -14.29 -11.31 11.06
C ASP A 144 -15.81 -11.50 10.92
N ALA A 145 -16.54 -10.49 10.44
CA ALA A 145 -17.97 -10.58 10.19
C ALA A 145 -18.32 -11.60 9.07
N LEU A 146 -17.43 -11.78 8.09
CA LEU A 146 -17.60 -12.73 6.99
C LEU A 146 -17.32 -14.19 7.38
N LYS A 147 -16.58 -14.46 8.46
CA LYS A 147 -16.32 -15.84 8.95
C LYS A 147 -17.62 -16.62 9.23
N GLY A 148 -18.70 -15.93 9.59
CA GLY A 148 -20.02 -16.53 9.84
C GLY A 148 -20.94 -16.62 8.61
N ARG A 149 -20.48 -16.22 7.41
CA ARG A 149 -21.28 -16.09 6.19
C ARG A 149 -20.64 -16.80 4.99
N PRO A 150 -20.68 -18.14 4.95
CA PRO A 150 -20.06 -18.92 3.88
C PRO A 150 -20.63 -18.59 2.48
N GLU A 151 -21.87 -18.11 2.39
CA GLU A 151 -22.49 -17.63 1.16
C GLU A 151 -21.77 -16.40 0.55
N LEU A 152 -21.01 -15.68 1.37
CA LEU A 152 -20.21 -14.51 0.99
C LEU A 152 -18.71 -14.81 0.91
N ALA A 153 -18.31 -16.09 0.75
CA ALA A 153 -16.89 -16.48 0.71
C ALA A 153 -16.06 -15.74 -0.36
N HIS A 154 -16.67 -15.40 -1.51
CA HIS A 154 -16.01 -14.61 -2.56
C HIS A 154 -15.59 -13.21 -2.07
N LEU A 155 -16.41 -12.57 -1.21
CA LEU A 155 -16.07 -11.30 -0.59
C LEU A 155 -14.93 -11.44 0.42
N SER A 156 -14.85 -12.59 1.11
CA SER A 156 -13.75 -12.86 2.05
C SER A 156 -12.40 -12.81 1.34
N HIS A 157 -12.31 -13.43 0.14
CA HIS A 157 -11.09 -13.36 -0.66
C HIS A 157 -10.72 -11.93 -1.06
N LEU A 158 -11.71 -11.12 -1.42
CA LEU A 158 -11.50 -9.71 -1.78
C LEU A 158 -10.99 -8.89 -0.59
N VAL A 159 -11.54 -9.13 0.61
CA VAL A 159 -11.11 -8.47 1.84
C VAL A 159 -9.68 -8.85 2.20
N GLU A 160 -9.29 -10.12 2.06
CA GLU A 160 -7.89 -10.54 2.28
C GLU A 160 -6.92 -9.88 1.29
N GLN A 161 -7.30 -9.78 0.00
CA GLN A 161 -6.49 -9.06 -0.98
C GLN A 161 -6.31 -7.58 -0.60
N ALA A 162 -7.37 -6.92 -0.10
CA ALA A 162 -7.30 -5.55 0.37
C ALA A 162 -6.41 -5.38 1.60
N LEU A 163 -6.52 -6.29 2.58
CA LEU A 163 -5.68 -6.31 3.78
C LEU A 163 -4.20 -6.47 3.41
N VAL A 164 -3.87 -7.43 2.53
CA VAL A 164 -2.50 -7.65 2.05
C VAL A 164 -1.96 -6.42 1.35
N SER A 165 -2.70 -5.85 0.40
CA SER A 165 -2.28 -4.64 -0.32
C SER A 165 -2.06 -3.46 0.62
N MET A 166 -2.96 -3.23 1.59
CA MET A 166 -2.78 -2.17 2.59
C MET A 166 -1.57 -2.40 3.50
N ALA A 167 -1.36 -3.62 3.98
CA ALA A 167 -0.22 -3.93 4.86
C ALA A 167 1.12 -3.79 4.12
N GLU A 168 1.18 -4.20 2.86
CA GLU A 168 2.39 -4.08 2.03
C GLU A 168 2.70 -2.65 1.60
N GLU A 169 1.68 -1.91 1.13
CA GLU A 169 1.86 -0.56 0.56
C GLU A 169 1.85 0.55 1.62
N GLN A 170 1.07 0.38 2.70
CA GLN A 170 0.77 1.43 3.67
C GLN A 170 1.00 0.99 5.12
N GLY A 171 1.68 -0.14 5.37
CA GLY A 171 1.86 -0.71 6.71
C GLY A 171 2.41 0.29 7.74
N GLU A 172 3.43 1.07 7.38
CA GLU A 172 3.98 2.10 8.28
C GLU A 172 3.00 3.25 8.54
N THR A 173 2.34 3.75 7.50
CA THR A 173 1.28 4.78 7.57
C THR A 173 0.14 4.36 8.51
N ILE A 174 -0.29 3.10 8.42
CA ILE A 174 -1.34 2.48 9.23
C ILE A 174 -0.91 2.39 10.69
N VAL A 175 0.29 1.88 10.95
CA VAL A 175 0.79 1.72 12.33
C VAL A 175 0.98 3.09 13.00
N LEU A 176 1.53 4.08 12.30
CA LEU A 176 1.70 5.43 12.83
C LEU A 176 0.37 6.13 13.10
N GLY A 177 -0.60 5.98 12.18
CA GLY A 177 -1.96 6.48 12.35
C GLY A 177 -2.67 5.89 13.57
N ALA A 178 -2.58 4.56 13.74
CA ALA A 178 -3.13 3.88 14.91
C ALA A 178 -2.44 4.33 16.20
N ARG A 179 -1.09 4.40 16.19
CA ARG A 179 -0.27 4.79 17.34
C ARG A 179 -0.66 6.14 17.91
N ILE A 180 -0.87 7.14 17.04
CA ILE A 180 -1.11 8.53 17.46
C ILE A 180 -2.59 8.81 17.74
N THR A 181 -3.50 7.95 17.27
CA THR A 181 -4.95 8.17 17.41
C THR A 181 -5.39 8.44 18.86
N PRO A 182 -4.90 7.74 19.91
CA PRO A 182 -5.25 8.05 21.29
C PRO A 182 -4.89 9.47 21.75
N GLU A 183 -3.68 9.92 21.45
CA GLU A 183 -3.21 11.25 21.80
C GLU A 183 -3.93 12.33 20.98
N ALA A 184 -4.10 12.10 19.67
CA ALA A 184 -4.75 13.03 18.76
C ALA A 184 -6.25 13.17 19.08
N TYR A 185 -6.91 12.08 19.47
CA TYR A 185 -8.30 12.11 19.93
C TYR A 185 -8.43 12.99 21.17
N ARG A 186 -7.61 12.78 22.21
CA ARG A 186 -7.62 13.62 23.43
C ARG A 186 -7.39 15.11 23.14
N GLU A 187 -6.44 15.43 22.27
CA GLU A 187 -6.17 16.82 21.86
C GLU A 187 -7.37 17.44 21.13
N SER A 188 -8.02 16.66 20.25
CA SER A 188 -9.17 17.14 19.47
C SER A 188 -10.44 17.39 20.28
N GLN A 189 -10.58 16.77 21.45
CA GLN A 189 -11.72 17.01 22.35
C GLN A 189 -11.77 18.43 22.91
N SER A 190 -10.67 19.21 22.80
CA SER A 190 -10.67 20.64 23.12
C SER A 190 -11.49 21.48 22.12
N GLY A 191 -11.76 20.94 20.93
CA GLY A 191 -12.60 21.56 19.89
C GLY A 191 -11.88 22.50 18.92
N VAL A 192 -10.61 22.85 19.17
CA VAL A 192 -9.86 23.81 18.33
C VAL A 192 -8.91 23.14 17.32
N ASN A 193 -8.46 21.93 17.60
CA ASN A 193 -7.47 21.20 16.79
C ASN A 193 -8.10 19.90 16.25
N PRO A 194 -8.46 19.79 14.97
CA PRO A 194 -9.18 18.62 14.46
C PRO A 194 -8.32 17.34 14.45
N LEU A 195 -8.97 16.19 14.64
CA LEU A 195 -8.32 14.88 14.76
C LEU A 195 -7.44 14.51 13.55
N GLN A 196 -7.99 14.58 12.32
CA GLN A 196 -7.25 14.13 11.13
C GLN A 196 -5.97 14.96 10.87
N PRO A 197 -6.02 16.31 10.88
CA PRO A 197 -4.82 17.13 10.78
C PRO A 197 -3.75 16.85 11.85
N LEU A 198 -4.15 16.50 13.09
CA LEU A 198 -3.21 16.11 14.15
C LEU A 198 -2.49 14.81 13.79
N ARG A 199 -3.23 13.81 13.29
CA ARG A 199 -2.66 12.52 12.84
C ARG A 199 -1.70 12.71 11.67
N ASP A 200 -2.11 13.45 10.65
CA ASP A 200 -1.29 13.71 9.47
C ASP A 200 0.00 14.45 9.83
N THR A 201 -0.08 15.45 10.70
CA THR A 201 1.10 16.24 11.11
C THR A 201 2.11 15.41 11.88
N TYR A 202 1.65 14.54 12.78
CA TYR A 202 2.55 13.59 13.44
C TYR A 202 3.18 12.62 12.42
N ARG A 203 2.37 12.05 11.52
CA ARG A 203 2.82 11.07 10.53
C ARG A 203 3.86 11.65 9.58
N ASP A 204 3.64 12.85 9.06
CA ASP A 204 4.60 13.51 8.18
C ASP A 204 5.92 13.81 8.89
N ALA A 205 5.85 14.19 10.17
CA ALA A 205 7.03 14.44 10.99
C ALA A 205 7.88 13.17 11.21
N VAL A 206 7.27 11.98 11.24
CA VAL A 206 8.00 10.71 11.39
C VAL A 206 8.48 10.16 10.05
N MET A 207 7.61 10.09 9.04
CA MET A 207 7.91 9.40 7.77
C MET A 207 8.75 10.23 6.81
N GLY A 208 8.54 11.55 6.76
CA GLY A 208 9.01 12.39 5.66
C GLY A 208 9.33 13.82 6.07
N TYR A 209 9.96 14.02 7.22
CA TYR A 209 10.27 15.36 7.73
C TYR A 209 11.08 16.21 6.74
N GLN A 210 10.54 17.39 6.38
CA GLN A 210 11.13 18.32 5.40
C GLN A 210 11.78 19.56 6.04
N GLY A 211 12.00 19.56 7.37
CA GLY A 211 12.63 20.67 8.10
C GLY A 211 11.66 21.69 8.70
N ILE A 212 12.22 22.59 9.52
CA ILE A 212 11.48 23.55 10.35
C ILE A 212 10.54 24.50 9.58
N TYR A 213 10.95 24.97 8.40
CA TYR A 213 10.12 25.86 7.58
C TYR A 213 8.87 25.13 7.05
N ALA A 214 9.05 23.89 6.57
CA ALA A 214 7.97 23.11 5.99
C ALA A 214 6.93 22.77 7.06
N ILE A 215 7.36 22.26 8.23
CA ILE A 215 6.43 21.95 9.31
C ILE A 215 5.70 23.20 9.83
N TRP A 216 6.36 24.37 9.88
CA TRP A 216 5.68 25.63 10.21
C TRP A 216 4.60 25.98 9.18
N SER A 217 4.93 25.90 7.88
CA SER A 217 3.97 26.13 6.79
C SER A 217 2.79 25.15 6.85
N ASP A 218 3.06 23.87 7.12
CA ASP A 218 2.02 22.84 7.22
C ASP A 218 1.13 23.05 8.45
N LEU A 219 1.71 23.44 9.60
CA LEU A 219 0.95 23.80 10.80
C LEU A 219 0.00 24.98 10.52
N GLN A 220 0.48 26.05 9.88
CA GLN A 220 -0.36 27.20 9.51
C GLN A 220 -1.46 26.82 8.52
N LYS A 221 -1.18 25.93 7.56
CA LYS A 221 -2.15 25.46 6.58
C LYS A 221 -3.22 24.55 7.19
N ARG A 222 -2.83 23.66 8.10
CA ARG A 222 -3.71 22.66 8.74
C ARG A 222 -4.52 23.22 9.91
N PHE A 223 -3.95 24.18 10.63
CA PHE A 223 -4.54 24.76 11.84
C PHE A 223 -4.65 26.30 11.75
N PRO A 224 -5.24 26.87 10.67
CA PRO A 224 -5.30 28.32 10.50
C PRO A 224 -6.10 29.04 11.60
N ASN A 225 -7.06 28.34 12.20
CA ASN A 225 -7.88 28.82 13.32
C ASN A 225 -7.69 27.96 14.59
N GLY A 226 -6.67 27.10 14.61
CA GLY A 226 -6.40 26.20 15.72
C GLY A 226 -5.39 26.79 16.70
N ASP A 227 -5.11 26.04 17.77
CA ASP A 227 -4.05 26.36 18.72
C ASP A 227 -2.77 25.65 18.31
N ILE A 228 -1.97 26.29 17.44
CA ILE A 228 -0.69 25.78 16.94
C ILE A 228 0.28 25.50 18.09
N ASP A 229 0.23 26.30 19.15
CA ASP A 229 1.08 26.13 20.32
C ASP A 229 0.77 24.82 21.07
N SER A 230 -0.51 24.47 21.16
CA SER A 230 -0.96 23.17 21.67
C SER A 230 -0.58 22.02 20.73
N VAL A 231 -0.70 22.21 19.39
CA VAL A 231 -0.25 21.22 18.41
C VAL A 231 1.25 20.92 18.53
N ILE A 232 2.09 21.95 18.69
CA ILE A 232 3.54 21.77 18.90
C ILE A 232 3.81 20.95 20.17
N LEU A 233 3.09 21.25 21.26
CA LEU A 233 3.21 20.49 22.52
C LEU A 233 2.76 19.02 22.36
N PHE A 234 1.67 18.79 21.64
CA PHE A 234 1.19 17.45 21.28
C PHE A 234 2.27 16.65 20.52
N LEU A 235 2.85 17.25 19.47
CA LEU A 235 3.91 16.61 18.67
C LEU A 235 5.15 16.32 19.51
N GLN A 236 5.60 17.27 20.33
CA GLN A 236 6.77 17.08 21.20
C GLN A 236 6.58 15.90 22.16
N LYS A 237 5.40 15.78 22.79
CA LYS A 237 5.08 14.66 23.69
C LYS A 237 5.08 13.32 22.93
N ALA A 238 4.41 13.28 21.77
CA ALA A 238 4.30 12.06 20.96
C ALA A 238 5.65 11.56 20.45
N LEU A 239 6.49 12.48 19.92
CA LEU A 239 7.82 12.17 19.39
C LEU A 239 8.83 11.86 20.51
N SER A 240 8.70 12.49 21.67
CA SER A 240 9.52 12.14 22.84
C SER A 240 9.22 10.73 23.34
N ALA A 241 7.95 10.31 23.29
CA ALA A 241 7.58 8.92 23.59
C ALA A 241 8.16 7.93 22.56
N ASP A 242 8.21 8.30 21.28
CA ASP A 242 8.91 7.49 20.25
C ASP A 242 10.41 7.39 20.48
N LEU A 243 11.04 8.49 20.88
CA LEU A 243 12.47 8.50 21.14
C LEU A 243 12.86 7.56 22.30
N GLN A 244 11.95 7.34 23.25
CA GLN A 244 12.17 6.41 24.36
C GLN A 244 12.12 4.93 23.93
N SER A 245 11.29 4.59 22.93
CA SER A 245 11.18 3.21 22.41
C SER A 245 12.11 2.92 21.23
N GLN A 246 12.62 3.95 20.54
CA GLN A 246 13.45 3.80 19.35
C GLN A 246 14.85 3.27 19.68
N GLN A 247 15.18 2.09 19.13
CA GLN A 247 16.46 1.42 19.34
C GLN A 247 17.49 1.76 18.25
N SER A 248 17.05 2.15 17.04
CA SER A 248 17.97 2.43 15.93
C SER A 248 18.64 3.80 16.09
N GLY A 249 19.97 3.86 15.92
CA GLY A 249 20.72 5.12 16.03
C GLY A 249 20.23 6.21 15.07
N SER A 250 20.02 5.85 13.80
CA SER A 250 19.51 6.79 12.78
C SER A 250 18.07 7.23 13.04
N GLY A 251 17.21 6.35 13.57
CA GLY A 251 15.85 6.70 13.96
C GLY A 251 15.83 7.68 15.14
N ARG A 252 16.70 7.48 16.14
CA ARG A 252 16.83 8.39 17.28
C ARG A 252 17.30 9.78 16.84
N GLU A 253 18.28 9.83 15.94
CA GLU A 253 18.79 11.10 15.39
C GLU A 253 17.69 11.87 14.64
N LYS A 254 16.95 11.20 13.74
CA LYS A 254 15.84 11.82 13.01
C LYS A 254 14.79 12.41 13.95
N LEU A 255 14.32 11.63 14.94
CA LEU A 255 13.36 12.11 15.93
C LEU A 255 13.92 13.29 16.75
N GLY A 256 15.20 13.25 17.12
CA GLY A 256 15.88 14.32 17.84
C GLY A 256 15.93 15.65 17.07
N ILE A 257 16.13 15.59 15.74
CA ILE A 257 16.08 16.78 14.87
C ILE A 257 14.69 17.42 14.92
N VAL A 258 13.63 16.62 14.73
CA VAL A 258 12.25 17.12 14.75
C VAL A 258 11.90 17.73 16.11
N ILE A 259 12.24 17.06 17.21
CA ILE A 259 11.99 17.57 18.56
C ILE A 259 12.72 18.90 18.78
N SER A 260 13.97 19.02 18.35
CA SER A 260 14.76 20.26 18.47
C SER A 260 14.16 21.41 17.65
N ASP A 261 13.68 21.13 16.44
CA ASP A 261 13.05 22.15 15.60
C ASP A 261 11.67 22.56 16.14
N LEU A 262 10.90 21.65 16.73
CA LEU A 262 9.67 21.98 17.46
C LEU A 262 9.95 22.86 18.70
N GLN A 263 11.06 22.64 19.40
CA GLN A 263 11.49 23.53 20.50
C GLN A 263 11.78 24.94 19.99
N LYS A 264 12.52 25.07 18.87
CA LYS A 264 12.76 26.38 18.24
C LYS A 264 11.46 27.07 17.81
N LEU A 265 10.50 26.33 17.23
CA LEU A 265 9.20 26.91 16.87
C LEU A 265 8.44 27.42 18.09
N LYS A 266 8.51 26.70 19.22
CA LYS A 266 7.93 27.17 20.48
C LYS A 266 8.59 28.45 20.98
N GLU A 267 9.91 28.54 20.86
CA GLU A 267 10.67 29.77 21.17
C GLU A 267 10.31 30.93 20.22
N PHE A 268 10.15 30.69 18.92
CA PHE A 268 9.69 31.71 17.96
C PHE A 268 8.29 32.24 18.30
N GLY A 269 7.41 31.40 18.87
CA GLY A 269 6.12 31.83 19.40
C GLY A 269 6.25 32.94 20.46
N SER A 270 7.32 32.92 21.27
CA SER A 270 7.56 33.94 22.31
C SER A 270 7.92 35.33 21.78
N VAL A 271 8.36 35.42 20.51
CA VAL A 271 8.67 36.69 19.83
C VAL A 271 7.61 37.08 18.78
N SER A 272 6.46 36.38 18.77
CA SER A 272 5.42 36.55 17.75
C SER A 272 4.82 37.95 17.74
N ASP A 273 4.62 38.59 18.91
CA ASP A 273 4.12 39.95 19.01
C ASP A 273 5.09 40.99 18.42
N GLN A 274 6.40 40.79 18.62
CA GLN A 274 7.45 41.65 18.04
C GLN A 274 7.48 41.50 16.51
N VAL A 275 7.39 40.27 16.00
CA VAL A 275 7.32 39.99 14.56
C VAL A 275 6.04 40.57 13.96
N LYS A 276 4.90 40.44 14.63
CA LYS A 276 3.62 41.01 14.21
C LYS A 276 3.68 42.54 14.17
N GLY A 277 4.23 43.17 15.21
CA GLY A 277 4.40 44.62 15.27
C GLY A 277 5.28 45.15 14.14
N PHE A 278 6.39 44.46 13.85
CA PHE A 278 7.24 44.76 12.70
C PHE A 278 6.48 44.59 11.38
N TRP A 279 5.80 43.46 11.20
CA TRP A 279 5.04 43.18 9.99
C TRP A 279 3.95 44.22 9.73
N GLN A 280 3.14 44.56 10.74
CA GLN A 280 2.09 45.58 10.63
C GLN A 280 2.65 46.95 10.30
N PHE A 281 3.79 47.32 10.88
CA PHE A 281 4.45 48.60 10.57
C PHE A 281 4.80 48.72 9.08
N PHE A 282 5.30 47.65 8.46
CA PHE A 282 5.70 47.65 7.05
C PHE A 282 4.56 47.30 6.07
N SER A 283 3.56 46.50 6.48
CA SER A 283 2.45 46.07 5.61
C SER A 283 1.29 47.08 5.60
N GLU A 284 0.98 47.71 6.74
CA GLU A 284 -0.11 48.70 6.86
C GLU A 284 0.35 50.12 6.50
N GLY A 285 1.63 50.30 6.15
CA GLY A 285 2.13 51.53 5.55
C GLY A 285 2.04 52.76 6.46
N LYS A 286 2.12 52.60 7.80
CA LYS A 286 2.28 53.73 8.73
C LYS A 286 3.68 54.33 8.61
N THR A 287 3.95 54.92 7.45
CA THR A 287 5.13 55.71 7.14
C THR A 287 5.02 57.07 7.82
N ASN A 288 5.13 57.10 9.14
CA ASN A 288 5.57 58.30 9.84
C ASN A 288 7.10 58.43 9.61
N GLY A 289 7.49 58.86 8.41
CA GLY A 289 8.75 59.58 8.19
C GLY A 289 10.01 58.79 7.84
N VAL A 290 9.97 57.48 7.54
CA VAL A 290 11.17 56.75 7.10
C VAL A 290 10.96 56.16 5.70
N ARG A 291 11.60 56.77 4.70
CA ARG A 291 11.75 56.20 3.36
C ARG A 291 12.68 54.98 3.46
N PRO A 292 12.34 53.81 2.90
CA PRO A 292 13.34 52.76 2.71
C PRO A 292 14.33 53.22 1.64
N PHE A 293 15.63 53.01 1.91
CA PHE A 293 16.69 53.11 0.92
C PHE A 293 16.54 52.00 -0.14
#